data_AF-A0A4Q3L7T9-F1
#
_entry.id   AF-A0A4Q3L7T9-F1
#
_cell.length_a   1.000
_cell.length_b   1.000
_cell.length_c   1.000
_cell.angle_alpha   90.00
_cell.angle_beta   90.00
_cell.angle_gamma   90.00
#
_symmetry.space_group_name_H-M   'P 1'
#
loop_
_entity.id
_entity.type
_entity.pdbx_description
1 polymer ?
#
loop_
_entity_poly.entity_id
_entity_poly.type
_entity_poly.pdbx_seq_one_letter_code
_entity_poly.pdbx_strand_id
1 'polypeptide(L)'
;MRRLSGATGKRGVVLVHGFFCNRGFWRPWLEKLQERGHAFVAVNLEPPFSSIDDYAPLIDEAVHRVTAVTGQTPVLVCHSMGGLAARAWLKVFKAEARAHHVITIGTPHRGTWLARFSRLANGRQMQ
;
A
#
# COMPACT_ATOMS: atom_id res chain seq x y z
N MET A 1 -18.12 -0.11 -4.85
CA MET A 1 -18.81 -0.66 -3.66
C MET A 1 -17.76 -1.36 -2.77
N ARG A 2 -17.47 -0.78 -1.59
CA ARG A 2 -16.46 -1.26 -0.60
C ARG A 2 -17.09 -2.39 0.20
N ARG A 3 -16.55 -3.62 0.14
CA ARG A 3 -16.89 -4.67 1.10
C ARG A 3 -15.78 -4.75 2.14
N LEU A 4 -16.08 -4.26 3.35
CA LEU A 4 -15.35 -4.62 4.56
C LEU A 4 -16.00 -5.91 5.06
N SER A 5 -15.31 -7.04 4.90
CA SER A 5 -15.71 -8.29 5.55
C SER A 5 -15.61 -8.10 7.06
N GLY A 6 -16.68 -8.39 7.80
CA GLY A 6 -16.76 -8.21 9.26
C GLY A 6 -15.70 -9.00 10.05
N ALA A 7 -15.51 -8.60 11.32
CA ALA A 7 -14.42 -9.01 12.20
C ALA A 7 -14.29 -10.54 12.33
N THR A 8 -13.24 -11.10 11.73
CA THR A 8 -12.90 -12.53 11.81
C THR A 8 -11.89 -12.85 12.91
N GLY A 9 -11.56 -11.88 13.77
CA GLY A 9 -10.43 -11.97 14.71
C GLY A 9 -9.06 -12.06 14.03
N LYS A 10 -9.01 -12.01 12.70
CA LYS A 10 -7.78 -12.09 11.90
C LYS A 10 -7.32 -10.69 11.51
N ARG A 11 -6.00 -10.54 11.52
CA ARG A 11 -5.33 -9.33 11.04
C ARG A 11 -5.68 -9.06 9.58
N GLY A 12 -5.95 -7.80 9.27
CA GLY A 12 -6.25 -7.38 7.91
C GLY A 12 -5.02 -7.02 7.08
N VAL A 13 -5.23 -6.81 5.79
CA VAL A 13 -4.17 -6.57 4.80
C VAL A 13 -4.41 -5.27 4.02
N VAL A 14 -3.39 -4.43 3.92
CA VAL A 14 -3.39 -3.24 3.06
C VAL A 14 -2.48 -3.49 1.86
N LEU A 15 -3.04 -3.43 0.66
CA LEU A 15 -2.35 -3.73 -0.60
C LEU A 15 -2.03 -2.41 -1.32
N VAL A 16 -0.75 -2.16 -1.60
CA VAL A 16 -0.26 -0.93 -2.23
C VAL A 16 0.42 -1.28 -3.55
N HIS A 17 -0.17 -0.86 -4.67
CA HIS A 17 0.37 -1.17 -6.01
C HIS A 17 1.53 -0.24 -6.40
N GLY A 18 2.23 -0.61 -7.47
CA GLY A 18 3.31 0.18 -8.07
C GLY A 18 2.83 1.15 -9.14
N PHE A 19 3.78 1.80 -9.80
CA PHE A 19 3.53 2.75 -10.90
C PHE A 19 2.83 2.06 -12.09
N PHE A 20 1.94 2.78 -12.81
CA PHE A 20 1.09 2.27 -13.91
C PHE A 20 0.09 1.15 -13.57
N CYS A 21 -0.02 0.75 -12.30
CA CYS A 21 -1.05 -0.19 -11.85
C CYS A 21 -2.24 0.55 -11.21
N ASN A 22 -3.35 -0.15 -11.06
CA ASN A 22 -4.45 0.24 -10.17
C ASN A 22 -4.75 -0.93 -9.23
N ARG A 23 -5.72 -0.77 -8.33
CA ARG A 23 -6.16 -1.83 -7.38
C ARG A 23 -6.46 -3.19 -8.03
N GLY A 24 -6.80 -3.23 -9.32
CA GLY A 24 -7.09 -4.43 -10.09
C GLY A 24 -5.90 -5.39 -10.21
N PHE A 25 -4.66 -4.90 -10.07
CA PHE A 25 -3.45 -5.72 -9.98
C PHE A 25 -3.57 -6.79 -8.88
N TRP A 26 -4.26 -6.47 -7.80
CA TRP A 26 -4.41 -7.36 -6.64
C TRP A 26 -5.58 -8.33 -6.75
N ARG A 27 -6.38 -8.33 -7.82
CA ARG A 27 -7.62 -9.13 -7.92
C ARG A 27 -7.48 -10.58 -7.45
N PRO A 28 -6.50 -11.38 -7.93
CA PRO A 28 -6.33 -12.77 -7.49
C PRO A 28 -6.01 -12.91 -5.99
N TRP A 29 -5.42 -11.87 -5.39
CA TRP A 29 -5.12 -11.82 -3.96
C TRP A 29 -6.35 -11.41 -3.15
N LEU A 30 -7.17 -10.50 -3.66
CA LEU A 30 -8.42 -10.09 -3.01
C LEU A 30 -9.37 -11.29 -2.87
N GLU A 31 -9.49 -12.10 -3.93
CA GLU A 31 -10.30 -13.33 -3.94
C GLU A 31 -9.82 -14.29 -2.83
N LYS A 32 -8.51 -14.57 -2.76
CA LYS A 32 -7.92 -15.43 -1.72
C LYS A 32 -8.06 -14.87 -0.30
N LEU A 33 -7.91 -13.56 -0.12
CA LEU A 33 -8.06 -12.92 1.19
C LEU A 33 -9.53 -12.98 1.65
N GLN A 34 -10.47 -12.80 0.73
CA GLN A 34 -11.89 -12.94 1.00
C GLN A 34 -12.25 -14.38 1.39
N GLU A 35 -11.80 -15.38 0.63
CA GLU A 35 -12.00 -16.81 0.93
C GLU A 35 -11.46 -17.19 2.31
N ARG A 36 -10.31 -16.61 2.71
CA ARG A 36 -9.69 -16.86 4.01
C ARG A 36 -10.25 -15.99 5.15
N GLY A 37 -11.18 -15.09 4.85
CA GLY A 37 -11.83 -14.22 5.81
C GLY A 37 -10.93 -13.10 6.36
N HIS A 38 -9.95 -12.61 5.62
CA HIS A 38 -9.18 -11.43 6.02
C HIS A 38 -9.89 -10.16 5.57
N ALA A 39 -9.97 -9.15 6.44
CA ALA A 39 -10.30 -7.80 6.01
C ALA A 39 -9.17 -7.26 5.13
N PHE A 40 -9.49 -6.55 4.04
CA PHE A 40 -8.46 -5.98 3.18
C PHE A 40 -8.88 -4.66 2.56
N VAL A 41 -7.88 -3.86 2.20
CA VAL A 41 -8.03 -2.66 1.38
C VAL A 41 -6.93 -2.66 0.31
N ALA A 42 -7.31 -2.52 -0.95
CA ALA A 42 -6.37 -2.21 -2.04
C ALA A 42 -6.40 -0.70 -2.30
N VAL A 43 -5.29 -0.04 -1.99
CA VAL A 43 -5.13 1.41 -2.15
C VAL A 43 -5.04 1.73 -3.63
N ASN A 44 -5.75 2.78 -4.07
CA ASN A 44 -5.59 3.34 -5.41
C ASN A 44 -4.73 4.61 -5.27
N LEU A 45 -3.53 4.61 -5.85
CA LEU A 45 -2.60 5.74 -5.76
C LEU A 45 -2.98 6.79 -6.80
N GLU A 46 -3.85 7.72 -6.41
CA GLU A 46 -4.35 8.82 -7.23
C GLU A 46 -4.01 10.19 -6.59
N PRO A 47 -3.72 11.23 -7.38
CA PRO A 47 -3.63 11.24 -8.84
C PRO A 47 -2.37 10.51 -9.35
N PRO A 48 -2.42 9.93 -10.57
CA PRO A 48 -1.21 9.39 -11.20
C PRO A 48 -0.21 10.54 -11.38
N PHE A 49 1.07 10.28 -11.09
CA PHE A 49 2.19 11.23 -11.22
C PHE A 49 2.38 12.25 -10.09
N SER A 50 1.65 12.15 -8.97
CA SER A 50 1.98 12.88 -7.74
C SER A 50 3.32 12.45 -7.15
N SER A 51 3.86 13.23 -6.21
CA SER A 51 5.01 12.77 -5.42
C SER A 51 4.65 11.48 -4.68
N ILE A 52 5.62 10.59 -4.52
CA ILE A 52 5.48 9.38 -3.70
C ILE A 52 5.08 9.74 -2.26
N ASP A 53 5.51 10.91 -1.77
CA ASP A 53 5.17 11.40 -0.44
C ASP A 53 3.68 11.78 -0.32
N ASP A 54 3.05 12.23 -1.40
CA ASP A 54 1.64 12.61 -1.43
C ASP A 54 0.69 11.41 -1.29
N TYR A 55 1.21 10.19 -1.47
CA TYR A 55 0.44 8.96 -1.28
C TYR A 55 0.37 8.52 0.18
N ALA A 56 1.17 9.11 1.07
CA ALA A 56 1.19 8.74 2.47
C ALA A 56 -0.20 8.85 3.15
N PRO A 57 -1.01 9.92 2.96
CA PRO A 57 -2.34 10.02 3.55
C PRO A 57 -3.32 8.93 3.07
N LEU A 58 -3.20 8.47 1.82
CA LEU A 58 -4.06 7.41 1.29
C LEU A 58 -3.78 6.05 1.95
N ILE A 59 -2.50 5.77 2.18
CA ILE A 59 -2.06 4.58 2.91
C ILE A 59 -2.53 4.69 4.37
N ASP A 60 -2.43 5.87 4.96
CA ASP A 60 -2.86 6.13 6.33
C ASP A 60 -4.36 5.86 6.53
N GLU A 61 -5.21 6.37 5.64
CA GLU A 61 -6.65 6.13 5.66
C GLU A 61 -6.97 4.63 5.48
N ALA A 62 -6.24 3.94 4.61
CA ALA A 62 -6.41 2.50 4.42
C ALA A 62 -6.06 1.70 5.69
N VAL A 63 -4.94 2.03 6.34
CA VAL A 63 -4.52 1.41 7.61
C VAL A 63 -5.54 1.66 8.71
N HIS A 64 -6.03 2.89 8.86
CA HIS A 64 -7.06 3.22 9.84
C HIS A 64 -8.34 2.42 9.62
N ARG A 65 -8.82 2.31 8.37
CA ARG A 65 -10.03 1.54 8.05
C ARG A 65 -9.90 0.06 8.38
N VAL A 66 -8.77 -0.55 8.03
CA VAL A 66 -8.54 -1.97 8.33
C VAL A 66 -8.40 -2.19 9.84
N THR A 67 -7.71 -1.29 10.53
CA THR A 67 -7.54 -1.36 11.99
C THR A 67 -8.88 -1.20 12.71
N ALA A 68 -9.72 -0.24 12.29
CA ALA A 68 -11.04 -0.02 12.89
C ALA A 68 -11.97 -1.24 12.77
N VAL A 69 -11.87 -2.00 11.69
CA VAL A 69 -12.69 -3.21 11.48
C VAL A 69 -12.13 -4.43 12.19
N THR A 70 -10.81 -4.55 12.29
CA THR A 70 -10.16 -5.77 12.83
C THR A 70 -9.71 -5.65 14.28
N GLY A 71 -9.61 -4.43 14.82
CA GLY A 71 -8.97 -4.15 16.10
C GLY A 71 -7.47 -4.43 16.13
N GLN A 72 -6.83 -4.70 14.99
CA GLN A 72 -5.43 -5.10 14.89
C GLN A 72 -4.69 -4.26 13.85
N THR A 73 -3.40 -4.00 14.10
CA THR A 73 -2.52 -3.35 13.13
C THR A 73 -2.37 -4.24 11.89
N PRO A 74 -2.59 -3.73 10.66
CA PRO A 74 -2.61 -4.55 9.45
C PRO A 74 -1.21 -4.95 8.97
N VAL A 75 -1.15 -5.93 8.08
CA VAL A 75 0.02 -6.20 7.25
C VAL A 75 -0.09 -5.39 5.96
N LEU A 76 0.96 -4.64 5.61
CA LEU A 76 1.08 -3.97 4.32
C LEU A 76 1.79 -4.89 3.34
N VAL A 77 1.23 -5.03 2.14
CA VAL A 77 1.87 -5.72 1.01
C VAL A 77 2.00 -4.72 -0.12
N CYS A 78 3.24 -4.47 -0.51
CA CYS A 78 3.59 -3.36 -1.38
C CYS A 78 4.36 -3.87 -2.60
N HIS A 79 3.96 -3.46 -3.79
CA HIS A 79 4.63 -3.84 -5.04
C HIS A 79 5.37 -2.64 -5.65
N SER A 80 6.63 -2.83 -6.06
CA SER A 80 7.43 -1.82 -6.78
C SER A 80 7.39 -0.46 -6.07
N MET A 81 6.99 0.62 -6.74
CA MET A 81 6.81 1.99 -6.18
C MET A 81 5.95 2.01 -4.90
N GLY A 82 4.98 1.10 -4.74
CA GLY A 82 4.13 1.04 -3.56
C GLY A 82 4.91 0.84 -2.26
N GLY A 83 6.08 0.18 -2.31
CA GLY A 83 6.93 0.03 -1.13
C GLY A 83 7.68 1.31 -0.77
N LEU A 84 7.97 2.17 -1.75
CA LEU A 84 8.49 3.52 -1.47
C LEU A 84 7.41 4.41 -0.87
N ALA A 85 6.17 4.33 -1.37
CA ALA A 85 5.03 5.03 -0.80
C ALA A 85 4.77 4.59 0.66
N ALA A 86 4.88 3.29 0.96
CA ALA A 86 4.78 2.79 2.33
C ALA A 86 5.92 3.31 3.23
N ARG A 87 7.16 3.45 2.71
CA ARG A 87 8.27 4.07 3.45
C ARG A 87 8.03 5.55 3.72
N ALA A 88 7.52 6.29 2.73
CA ALA A 88 7.13 7.68 2.91
C ALA A 88 6.06 7.81 4.01
N TRP A 89 5.03 6.93 3.97
CA TRP A 89 4.00 6.86 5.01
C TRP A 89 4.56 6.60 6.42
N LEU A 90 5.45 5.61 6.58
CA LEU A 90 6.11 5.33 7.85
C LEU A 90 6.83 6.58 8.40
N LYS A 91 7.57 7.28 7.53
CA LYS A 91 8.33 8.48 7.90
C LYS A 91 7.43 9.66 8.25
N VAL A 92 6.46 10.00 7.40
CA VAL A 92 5.60 11.18 7.56
C VAL A 92 4.74 11.06 8.81
N PHE A 93 4.20 9.88 9.08
CA PHE A 93 3.27 9.67 10.19
C PHE A 93 3.86 8.93 11.39
N LYS A 94 5.18 8.66 11.42
CA LYS A 94 5.84 7.86 12.49
C LYS A 94 5.07 6.58 12.80
N ALA A 95 4.80 5.81 11.75
CA ALA A 95 3.76 4.79 11.73
C ALA A 95 4.25 3.36 12.04
N GLU A 96 5.45 3.21 12.59
CA GLU A 96 6.08 1.92 12.86
C GLU A 96 5.22 1.02 13.75
N ALA A 97 4.56 1.60 14.76
CA ALA A 97 3.64 0.89 15.65
C ALA A 97 2.25 0.62 15.03
N ARG A 98 1.94 1.21 13.87
CA ARG A 98 0.62 1.12 13.21
C ARG A 98 0.59 0.10 12.08
N ALA A 99 1.73 -0.48 11.73
CA ALA A 99 1.83 -1.64 10.84
C ALA A 99 2.35 -2.84 11.63
N HIS A 100 1.74 -4.01 11.43
CA HIS A 100 2.31 -5.25 11.98
C HIS A 100 3.55 -5.68 11.20
N HIS A 101 3.45 -5.64 9.86
CA HIS A 101 4.56 -5.89 8.94
C HIS A 101 4.38 -5.07 7.67
N VAL A 102 5.50 -4.74 7.02
CA VAL A 102 5.54 -4.19 5.67
C VAL A 102 6.32 -5.14 4.79
N ILE A 103 5.62 -5.77 3.84
CA ILE A 103 6.17 -6.73 2.88
C ILE A 103 6.33 -6.01 1.55
N THR A 104 7.54 -5.97 1.00
CA THR A 104 7.81 -5.34 -0.30
C THR A 104 8.19 -6.36 -1.36
N ILE A 105 7.58 -6.27 -2.53
CA ILE A 105 7.82 -7.14 -3.70
C ILE A 105 8.43 -6.28 -4.80
N GLY A 106 9.71 -6.50 -5.10
CA GLY A 106 10.41 -5.77 -6.17
C GLY A 106 10.52 -4.25 -5.94
N THR A 107 10.45 -3.79 -4.68
CA THR A 107 10.56 -2.36 -4.37
C THR A 107 12.01 -1.88 -4.52
N PRO A 108 12.23 -0.81 -5.31
CA PRO A 108 13.56 -0.26 -5.52
C PRO A 108 13.97 0.67 -4.38
N HIS A 109 14.29 0.09 -3.22
CA HIS A 109 14.60 0.85 -2.00
C HIS A 109 15.78 1.81 -2.13
N ARG A 110 16.67 1.57 -3.09
CA ARG A 110 17.86 2.37 -3.42
C ARG A 110 17.75 3.03 -4.81
N GLY A 111 16.52 3.16 -5.32
CA GLY A 111 16.27 3.63 -6.68
C GLY A 111 16.34 2.55 -7.76
N THR A 112 15.96 2.92 -8.98
CA THR A 112 15.98 2.12 -10.20
C THR A 112 16.78 2.85 -11.27
N TRP A 113 17.52 2.11 -12.09
CA TRP A 113 18.20 2.70 -13.24
C TRP A 113 17.21 3.33 -14.25
N LEU A 114 15.99 2.78 -14.37
CA LEU A 114 14.92 3.33 -15.21
C LEU A 114 14.40 4.71 -14.75
N ALA A 115 14.47 5.02 -13.46
CA ALA A 115 14.13 6.33 -12.92
C ALA A 115 15.03 7.47 -13.43
N ARG A 116 16.25 7.14 -13.89
CA ARG A 116 17.18 8.11 -14.49
C ARG A 116 16.67 8.70 -15.81
N PHE A 117 15.71 8.05 -16.46
CA PHE A 117 15.12 8.50 -17.73
C PHE A 117 13.71 9.10 -17.58
N SER A 118 13.13 9.05 -16.38
CA SER A 118 11.76 9.54 -16.16
C SER A 118 11.73 11.03 -15.82
N ARG A 119 11.01 11.81 -16.63
CA ARG A 119 10.74 13.25 -16.39
C ARG A 119 9.57 13.50 -15.44
N LEU A 120 8.93 12.44 -14.94
CA LEU A 120 7.78 12.52 -14.03
C LEU A 120 8.26 12.54 -12.55
N ALA A 121 7.53 13.22 -11.66
CA ALA A 121 7.97 13.48 -10.28
C ALA A 121 8.27 12.20 -9.49
N ASN A 122 7.37 11.23 -9.57
CA ASN A 122 7.54 9.88 -9.01
C ASN A 122 8.69 9.10 -9.65
N GLY A 123 8.93 9.30 -10.95
CA GLY A 123 10.10 8.78 -11.64
C GLY A 123 11.41 9.29 -11.03
N ARG A 124 11.53 10.58 -10.71
CA ARG A 124 12.75 11.13 -10.08
C ARG A 124 12.97 10.63 -8.65
N GLN A 125 11.90 10.38 -7.89
CA GLN A 125 12.00 9.83 -6.52
C GLN A 125 12.31 8.33 -6.50
N MET A 126 12.23 7.66 -7.65
CA MET A 126 12.69 6.29 -7.83
C MET A 126 14.16 6.23 -8.26
N GLN A 127 14.94 7.33 -8.25
CA GLN A 127 16.40 7.32 -8.49
C GLN A 127 17.19 6.92 -7.25
#